data_AF-Q4T9G1-F1
#
_entry.id   AF-Q4T9G1-F1
#
_cell.length_a   1.000
_cell.length_b   1.000
_cell.length_c   1.000
_cell.angle_alpha   90.00
_cell.angle_beta   90.00
_cell.angle_gamma   90.00
#
_symmetry.space_group_name_H-M   'P 1'
#
loop_
_entity.id
_entity.type
_entity.pdbx_description
1 polymer ?
#
loop_
_entity_poly.entity_id
_entity_poly.type
_entity_poly.pdbx_seq_one_letter_code
_entity_poly.pdbx_strand_id
1 'polypeptide(L)'
;METHKSAKIAAGAVVCVESEVRGDVTIGARTVVHPKARIIAEAGPIVIGEGNLIEEQVLIINSYPENIQPDTEGAEPKTMVVGTNNVFEVGCVSQALNIGDNNVVESKADLGRNVILTSGCIVGACCQVNTCEVVPENTVVYGSGRFRRVQNERPQPQTLQLDFLMKILPNYHHLKKTGRGGGTPVRN
;
A
#
# COMPACT_ATOMS: atom_id res chain seq x y z
N MET A 1 13.39 24.29 2.36
CA MET A 1 14.30 23.33 1.68
C MET A 1 13.43 22.17 1.22
N GLU A 2 12.76 22.35 0.08
CA GLU A 2 11.82 21.34 -0.43
C GLU A 2 12.60 20.11 -0.88
N THR A 3 12.63 19.10 -0.02
CA THR A 3 13.14 17.79 -0.39
C THR A 3 12.15 17.21 -1.39
N HIS A 4 12.45 17.36 -2.67
CA HIS A 4 11.77 16.63 -3.76
C HIS A 4 12.02 15.13 -3.56
N LYS A 5 11.28 14.52 -2.63
CA LYS A 5 11.25 13.08 -2.46
C LYS A 5 10.48 12.51 -3.67
N SER A 6 11.19 11.80 -4.54
CA SER A 6 10.64 11.23 -5.77
C SER A 6 10.08 9.83 -5.50
N ALA A 7 8.92 9.51 -6.09
CA ALA A 7 8.44 8.15 -6.14
C ALA A 7 9.33 7.27 -7.05
N LYS A 8 9.85 6.15 -6.51
CA LYS A 8 10.58 5.13 -7.25
C LYS A 8 9.61 4.04 -7.71
N ILE A 9 9.29 4.02 -9.00
CA ILE A 9 8.33 3.08 -9.58
C ILE A 9 9.11 2.02 -10.36
N ALA A 10 9.00 0.75 -9.94
CA ALA A 10 9.65 -0.37 -10.62
C ALA A 10 9.07 -0.62 -12.01
N ALA A 11 9.86 -1.27 -12.87
CA ALA A 11 9.41 -1.66 -14.20
C ALA A 11 8.23 -2.65 -14.11
N GLY A 12 7.17 -2.40 -14.88
CA GLY A 12 5.96 -3.23 -14.86
C GLY A 12 4.95 -2.87 -13.77
N ALA A 13 5.23 -1.88 -12.93
CA ALA A 13 4.20 -1.26 -12.09
C ALA A 13 3.33 -0.32 -12.91
N VAL A 14 2.03 -0.30 -12.62
CA VAL A 14 1.01 0.51 -13.29
C VAL A 14 0.51 1.55 -12.29
N VAL A 15 0.94 2.80 -12.45
CA VAL A 15 0.56 3.88 -11.54
C VAL A 15 -0.18 4.95 -12.32
N CYS A 16 -1.47 5.15 -12.05
CA CYS A 16 -2.27 6.17 -12.75
C CYS A 16 -1.77 7.59 -12.43
N VAL A 17 -1.80 8.50 -13.41
CA VAL A 17 -1.36 9.90 -13.20
C VAL A 17 -2.18 10.65 -12.16
N GLU A 18 -3.46 10.32 -12.04
CA GLU A 18 -4.40 10.89 -11.06
C GLU A 18 -4.16 10.38 -9.63
N SER A 19 -3.24 9.43 -9.43
CA SER A 19 -2.81 9.06 -8.09
C SER A 19 -1.90 10.13 -7.48
N GLU A 20 -2.12 10.42 -6.22
CA GLU A 20 -1.27 11.29 -5.43
C GLU A 20 -0.20 10.44 -4.75
N VAL A 21 1.06 10.66 -5.11
CA VAL A 21 2.20 10.01 -4.45
C VAL A 21 3.14 11.10 -3.96
N ARG A 22 3.29 11.23 -2.64
CA ARG A 22 4.10 12.26 -1.99
C ARG A 22 5.14 11.61 -1.08
N GLY A 23 6.34 12.16 -1.06
CA GLY A 23 7.42 11.67 -0.19
C GLY A 23 8.27 10.57 -0.82
N ASP A 24 9.04 9.87 0.01
CA ASP A 24 9.94 8.80 -0.45
C ASP A 24 9.14 7.50 -0.49
N VAL A 25 8.65 7.18 -1.69
CA VAL A 25 7.79 6.01 -1.93
C VAL A 25 8.44 5.10 -2.95
N THR A 26 8.61 3.84 -2.60
CA THR A 26 9.07 2.79 -3.51
C THR A 26 7.91 1.87 -3.84
N ILE A 27 7.65 1.64 -5.12
CA ILE A 27 6.58 0.78 -5.62
C ILE A 27 7.21 -0.37 -6.40
N GLY A 28 7.00 -1.59 -5.91
CA GLY A 28 7.48 -2.83 -6.51
C GLY A 28 6.85 -3.13 -7.86
N ALA A 29 7.49 -4.04 -8.60
CA ALA A 29 7.01 -4.46 -9.92
C ALA A 29 5.62 -5.08 -9.80
N ARG A 30 4.86 -5.07 -10.89
CA ARG A 30 3.51 -5.65 -10.93
C ARG A 30 2.52 -5.04 -9.92
N THR A 31 2.83 -3.91 -9.30
CA THR A 31 1.88 -3.20 -8.44
C THR A 31 1.01 -2.26 -9.28
N VAL A 32 -0.28 -2.26 -8.99
CA VAL A 32 -1.30 -1.46 -9.68
C VAL A 32 -1.84 -0.40 -8.73
N VAL A 33 -1.83 0.86 -9.14
CA VAL A 33 -2.36 2.00 -8.39
C VAL A 33 -3.41 2.71 -9.22
N HIS A 34 -4.66 2.65 -8.77
CA HIS A 34 -5.83 3.27 -9.40
C HIS A 34 -5.80 4.81 -9.32
N PRO A 35 -6.61 5.51 -10.14
CA PRO A 35 -6.79 6.96 -10.03
C PRO A 35 -7.32 7.36 -8.64
N LYS A 36 -6.98 8.57 -8.20
CA LYS A 36 -7.36 9.14 -6.88
C LYS A 36 -6.87 8.36 -5.64
N ALA A 37 -6.06 7.31 -5.80
CA ALA A 37 -5.32 6.72 -4.69
C ALA A 37 -4.29 7.73 -4.17
N ARG A 38 -4.05 7.73 -2.85
CA ARG A 38 -3.18 8.67 -2.14
C ARG A 38 -2.15 7.89 -1.33
N ILE A 39 -0.87 8.04 -1.65
CA ILE A 39 0.25 7.42 -0.96
C ILE A 39 1.16 8.53 -0.44
N ILE A 40 1.21 8.72 0.87
CA ILE A 40 1.80 9.90 1.52
C ILE A 40 2.86 9.48 2.54
N ALA A 41 4.13 9.69 2.21
CA ALA A 41 5.28 9.43 3.05
C ALA A 41 5.77 10.72 3.74
N GLU A 42 5.21 11.04 4.92
CA GLU A 42 5.55 12.23 5.71
C GLU A 42 6.62 11.95 6.78
N ALA A 43 6.38 10.97 7.64
CA ALA A 43 7.24 10.61 8.77
C ALA A 43 8.41 9.69 8.42
N GLY A 44 8.28 8.93 7.34
CA GLY A 44 9.31 7.98 6.90
C GLY A 44 9.00 7.46 5.50
N PRO A 45 9.96 6.77 4.87
CA PRO A 45 9.74 6.19 3.56
C PRO A 45 8.64 5.13 3.59
N ILE A 46 7.95 4.95 2.46
CA ILE A 46 6.97 3.88 2.24
C ILE A 46 7.54 2.93 1.19
N VAL A 47 7.65 1.65 1.52
CA VAL A 47 8.11 0.61 0.59
C VAL A 47 6.95 -0.35 0.34
N ILE A 48 6.45 -0.34 -0.88
CA ILE A 48 5.40 -1.24 -1.35
C ILE A 48 6.05 -2.33 -2.20
N GLY A 49 5.81 -3.58 -1.83
CA GLY A 49 6.30 -4.76 -2.52
C GLY A 49 5.66 -4.98 -3.89
N GLU A 50 5.76 -6.20 -4.39
CA GLU A 50 5.32 -6.55 -5.73
C GLU A 50 3.87 -7.06 -5.77
N GLY A 51 3.23 -6.97 -6.93
CA GLY A 51 1.92 -7.58 -7.15
C GLY A 51 0.78 -7.00 -6.31
N ASN A 52 0.96 -5.82 -5.71
CA ASN A 52 -0.08 -5.21 -4.89
C ASN A 52 -1.14 -4.53 -5.77
N LEU A 53 -2.39 -4.52 -5.30
CA LEU A 53 -3.49 -3.79 -5.92
C LEU A 53 -3.96 -2.70 -4.97
N ILE A 54 -3.85 -1.44 -5.42
CA ILE A 54 -4.28 -0.26 -4.67
C ILE A 54 -5.41 0.40 -5.46
N GLU A 55 -6.64 0.26 -4.97
CA GLU A 55 -7.82 0.76 -5.65
C GLU A 55 -8.08 2.26 -5.45
N GLU A 56 -9.17 2.77 -6.03
CA GLU A 56 -9.53 4.18 -6.01
C GLU A 56 -9.82 4.66 -4.58
N GLN A 57 -9.53 5.92 -4.27
CA GLN A 57 -9.76 6.55 -2.95
C GLN A 57 -9.02 5.90 -1.78
N VAL A 58 -8.14 4.92 -2.02
CA VAL A 58 -7.27 4.36 -0.98
C VAL A 58 -6.32 5.43 -0.46
N LEU A 59 -6.15 5.49 0.86
CA LEU A 59 -5.18 6.34 1.54
C LEU A 59 -4.16 5.48 2.29
N ILE A 60 -2.92 5.44 1.80
CA ILE A 60 -1.77 4.88 2.52
C ILE A 60 -0.94 6.04 3.03
N ILE A 61 -0.84 6.20 4.34
CA ILE A 61 -0.15 7.35 4.94
C ILE A 61 0.78 6.93 6.07
N ASN A 62 2.03 7.34 5.96
CA ASN A 62 3.00 7.29 7.05
C ASN A 62 3.16 8.71 7.62
N SER A 63 2.26 9.12 8.51
CA SER A 63 2.26 10.43 9.19
C SER A 63 3.07 10.39 10.49
N TYR A 64 3.30 11.51 11.17
CA TYR A 64 3.89 11.52 12.53
C TYR A 64 2.81 11.17 13.57
N PRO A 65 3.15 10.57 14.73
CA PRO A 65 2.14 10.33 15.77
C PRO A 65 1.60 11.68 16.24
N GLU A 66 0.31 11.79 16.56
CA GLU A 66 -0.30 13.05 17.05
C GLU A 66 0.44 13.65 18.26
N ASN A 67 1.21 12.84 18.99
CA ASN A 67 1.96 13.24 20.18
C ASN A 67 3.43 13.64 19.94
N ILE A 68 3.93 13.62 18.69
CA ILE A 68 5.31 13.98 18.39
C ILE A 68 5.32 15.08 17.33
N GLN A 69 5.71 16.28 17.75
CA GLN A 69 5.98 17.38 16.83
C GLN A 69 7.28 17.11 16.04
N PRO A 70 7.38 17.59 14.79
CA PRO A 70 8.53 17.32 13.90
C PRO A 70 9.88 17.87 14.38
N ASP A 71 9.90 18.59 15.51
CA ASP A 71 11.03 19.25 16.15
C ASP A 71 11.58 18.49 17.38
N THR A 72 10.99 17.35 17.75
CA THR A 72 11.53 16.52 18.85
C THR A 72 12.59 15.55 18.29
N GLU A 73 13.87 15.79 18.63
CA GLU A 73 15.09 15.06 18.23
C GLU A 73 15.15 13.57 18.63
N GLY A 74 14.10 12.77 18.38
CA GLY A 74 14.08 11.35 18.77
C GLY A 74 13.13 10.45 18.01
N ALA A 75 12.32 10.96 17.08
CA ALA A 75 11.51 10.12 16.21
C ALA A 75 12.35 9.63 15.04
N GLU A 76 12.96 8.46 15.18
CA GLU A 76 13.58 7.78 14.04
C GLU A 76 12.53 7.61 12.93
N PRO A 77 12.86 7.97 11.67
CA PRO A 77 11.94 7.84 10.55
C PRO A 77 11.59 6.37 10.36
N LYS A 78 10.41 5.98 10.83
CA LYS A 78 9.98 4.59 10.78
C LYS A 78 9.48 4.27 9.39
N THR A 79 10.20 3.42 8.68
CA THR A 79 9.82 2.95 7.36
C THR A 79 8.51 2.17 7.47
N MET A 80 7.54 2.52 6.62
CA MET A 80 6.34 1.72 6.41
C MET A 80 6.62 0.69 5.32
N VAL A 81 6.37 -0.58 5.62
CA VAL A 81 6.59 -1.69 4.69
C VAL A 81 5.27 -2.37 4.38
N VAL A 82 4.99 -2.51 3.09
CA VAL A 82 3.88 -3.30 2.55
C VAL A 82 4.49 -4.44 1.74
N GLY A 83 4.13 -5.68 2.08
CA GLY A 83 4.61 -6.88 1.42
C GLY A 83 4.07 -7.06 0.01
N THR A 84 3.88 -8.31 -0.39
CA THR A 84 3.59 -8.74 -1.76
C THR A 84 2.15 -9.23 -1.88
N ASN A 85 1.51 -9.01 -3.04
CA ASN A 85 0.17 -9.48 -3.36
C ASN A 85 -0.93 -9.03 -2.37
N ASN A 86 -0.80 -7.84 -1.78
CA ASN A 86 -1.86 -7.28 -0.96
C ASN A 86 -2.88 -6.55 -1.82
N VAL A 87 -4.14 -6.58 -1.41
CA VAL A 87 -5.24 -5.85 -2.05
C VAL A 87 -5.80 -4.82 -1.08
N PHE A 88 -5.81 -3.57 -1.53
CA PHE A 88 -6.45 -2.45 -0.86
C PHE A 88 -7.64 -2.02 -1.68
N GLU A 89 -8.84 -2.33 -1.20
CA GLU A 89 -10.09 -1.99 -1.87
C GLU A 89 -10.47 -0.50 -1.68
N VAL A 90 -11.49 -0.08 -2.43
CA VAL A 90 -11.93 1.31 -2.53
C VAL A 90 -12.14 1.98 -1.17
N GLY A 91 -11.48 3.12 -0.98
CA GLY A 91 -11.67 3.99 0.17
C GLY A 91 -11.14 3.45 1.51
N CYS A 92 -10.30 2.42 1.51
CA CYS A 92 -9.64 2.00 2.73
C CYS A 92 -8.54 2.99 3.15
N VAL A 93 -8.28 3.06 4.45
CA VAL A 93 -7.22 3.89 5.04
C VAL A 93 -6.23 2.97 5.73
N SER A 94 -4.95 3.11 5.39
CA SER A 94 -3.88 2.34 6.01
C SER A 94 -2.78 3.24 6.55
N GLN A 95 -2.61 3.17 7.87
CA GLN A 95 -1.52 3.80 8.61
C GLN A 95 -0.54 2.75 9.18
N ALA A 96 -0.84 1.46 8.99
CA ALA A 96 -0.07 0.35 9.55
C ALA A 96 1.37 0.38 9.02
N LEU A 97 2.33 0.37 9.94
CA LEU A 97 3.75 0.47 9.60
C LEU A 97 4.31 -0.80 8.99
N ASN A 98 3.66 -1.94 9.22
CA ASN A 98 4.11 -3.22 8.69
C ASN A 98 2.91 -4.05 8.25
N ILE A 99 2.88 -4.37 6.96
CA ILE A 99 1.87 -5.20 6.31
C ILE A 99 2.62 -6.32 5.60
N GLY A 100 2.30 -7.58 5.93
CA GLY A 100 2.91 -8.76 5.31
C GLY A 100 2.37 -9.04 3.91
N ASP A 101 2.26 -10.31 3.56
CA ASP A 101 1.94 -10.77 2.21
C ASP A 101 0.54 -11.35 2.08
N ASN A 102 -0.07 -11.23 0.90
CA ASN A 102 -1.38 -11.81 0.55
C ASN A 102 -2.51 -11.37 1.49
N ASN A 103 -2.48 -10.12 1.96
CA ASN A 103 -3.56 -9.55 2.76
C ASN A 103 -4.62 -8.88 1.89
N VAL A 104 -5.85 -8.85 2.39
CA VAL A 104 -6.97 -8.15 1.75
C VAL A 104 -7.53 -7.14 2.74
N VAL A 105 -7.47 -5.86 2.39
CA VAL A 105 -8.08 -4.77 3.13
C VAL A 105 -9.32 -4.33 2.35
N GLU A 106 -10.48 -4.73 2.84
CA GLU A 106 -11.75 -4.48 2.16
C GLU A 106 -12.16 -2.99 2.24
N SER A 107 -13.19 -2.66 1.46
CA SER A 107 -13.69 -1.31 1.27
C SER A 107 -13.96 -0.58 2.59
N LYS A 108 -13.49 0.67 2.70
CA LYS A 108 -13.66 1.55 3.87
C LYS A 108 -13.10 0.99 5.20
N ALA A 109 -12.23 -0.01 5.16
CA ALA A 109 -11.52 -0.44 6.36
C ALA A 109 -10.49 0.63 6.79
N ASP A 110 -10.24 0.72 8.10
CA ASP A 110 -9.24 1.61 8.69
C ASP A 110 -8.21 0.79 9.47
N LEU A 111 -6.94 0.88 9.07
CA LEU A 111 -5.80 0.30 9.76
C LEU A 111 -5.02 1.38 10.48
N GLY A 112 -4.97 1.29 11.81
CA GLY A 112 -4.26 2.19 12.67
C GLY A 112 -2.74 2.00 12.61
N ARG A 113 -2.02 3.06 13.01
CA ARG A 113 -0.56 3.14 12.92
C ARG A 113 0.19 1.99 13.59
N ASN A 114 -0.28 1.62 14.78
CA ASN A 114 0.38 0.64 15.63
C ASN A 114 -0.03 -0.81 15.32
N VAL A 115 -0.85 -1.02 14.29
CA VAL A 115 -1.21 -2.35 13.82
C VAL A 115 -0.07 -2.93 13.00
N ILE A 116 0.24 -4.20 13.25
CA ILE A 116 1.08 -5.00 12.39
C ILE A 116 0.19 -6.07 11.76
N LEU A 117 -0.02 -5.95 10.45
CA LEU A 117 -0.74 -6.97 9.68
C LEU A 117 0.29 -7.99 9.21
N THR A 118 0.14 -9.24 9.62
CA THR A 118 1.04 -10.33 9.17
C THR A 118 0.66 -10.77 7.75
N SER A 119 0.62 -12.06 7.45
CA SER A 119 0.37 -12.58 6.11
C SER A 119 -0.94 -13.38 6.05
N GLY A 120 -1.67 -13.26 4.94
CA GLY A 120 -2.93 -13.94 4.71
C GLY A 120 -4.10 -13.40 5.53
N CYS A 121 -4.02 -12.18 6.04
CA CYS A 121 -5.08 -11.57 6.82
C CYS A 121 -6.12 -10.89 5.93
N ILE A 122 -7.37 -10.86 6.40
CA ILE A 122 -8.46 -10.13 5.74
C ILE A 122 -9.04 -9.13 6.73
N VAL A 123 -9.11 -7.86 6.35
CA VAL A 123 -9.76 -6.80 7.12
C VAL A 123 -11.08 -6.50 6.44
N GLY A 124 -12.17 -6.81 7.12
CA GLY A 124 -13.52 -6.70 6.58
C GLY A 124 -13.95 -5.26 6.29
N ALA A 125 -14.94 -5.11 5.42
CA ALA A 125 -15.44 -3.81 5.00
C ALA A 125 -15.95 -3.00 6.20
N CYS A 126 -15.62 -1.71 6.22
CA CYS A 126 -15.92 -0.79 7.34
C CYS A 126 -15.34 -1.22 8.71
N CYS A 127 -14.42 -2.20 8.77
CA CYS A 127 -13.76 -2.56 10.03
C CYS A 127 -12.65 -1.56 10.35
N GLN A 128 -12.56 -1.19 11.63
CA GLN A 128 -11.50 -0.31 12.14
C GLN A 128 -10.61 -1.10 13.08
N VAL A 129 -9.37 -1.35 12.65
CA VAL A 129 -8.32 -1.98 13.46
C VAL A 129 -7.39 -0.88 13.92
N ASN A 130 -7.69 -0.25 15.06
CA ASN A 130 -6.88 0.83 15.64
C ASN A 130 -6.17 0.40 16.93
N THR A 131 -6.16 -0.90 17.20
CA THR A 131 -5.55 -1.52 18.36
C THR A 131 -4.05 -1.66 18.16
N CYS A 132 -3.26 -1.41 19.20
CA CYS A 132 -1.81 -1.59 19.20
C CYS A 132 -1.47 -3.09 19.28
N GLU A 133 -1.71 -3.83 18.20
CA GLU A 133 -1.54 -5.27 18.20
C GLU A 133 -1.04 -5.83 16.87
N VAL A 134 -0.56 -7.07 16.96
CA VAL A 134 -0.16 -7.87 15.82
C VAL A 134 -1.34 -8.76 15.43
N VAL A 135 -1.86 -8.58 14.23
CA VAL A 135 -2.89 -9.45 13.67
C VAL A 135 -2.20 -10.74 13.23
N PRO A 136 -2.51 -11.91 13.85
CA PRO A 136 -1.83 -13.16 13.52
C PRO A 136 -2.18 -13.63 12.10
N GLU A 137 -1.31 -14.46 11.53
CA GLU A 137 -1.48 -14.92 10.14
C GLU A 137 -2.83 -15.63 9.94
N ASN A 138 -3.37 -15.53 8.72
CA ASN A 138 -4.64 -16.15 8.34
C ASN A 138 -5.84 -15.68 9.19
N THR A 139 -5.75 -14.48 9.79
CA THR A 139 -6.85 -13.93 10.58
C THR A 139 -7.74 -13.05 9.72
N VAL A 140 -9.04 -13.28 9.81
CA VAL A 140 -10.05 -12.40 9.24
C VAL A 140 -10.70 -11.60 10.36
N VAL A 141 -10.57 -10.28 10.28
CA VAL A 141 -11.25 -9.33 11.16
C VAL A 141 -12.53 -8.89 10.47
N TYR A 142 -13.69 -9.08 11.08
CA TYR A 142 -14.97 -8.73 10.48
C TYR A 142 -15.99 -8.22 11.50
N GLY A 143 -16.99 -7.50 10.99
CA GLY A 143 -18.09 -6.95 11.78
C GLY A 143 -17.70 -5.74 12.63
N SER A 144 -18.72 -5.03 13.11
CA SER A 144 -18.55 -3.84 13.97
C SER A 144 -17.88 -4.16 15.30
N GLY A 145 -18.02 -5.40 15.79
CA GLY A 145 -17.39 -5.89 17.02
C GLY A 145 -15.92 -6.31 16.91
N ARG A 146 -15.28 -6.11 15.74
CA ARG A 146 -13.89 -6.57 15.48
C ARG A 146 -13.72 -8.08 15.76
N PHE A 147 -14.72 -8.86 15.37
CA PHE A 147 -14.68 -10.31 15.54
C PHE A 147 -13.54 -10.88 14.71
N ARG A 148 -12.85 -11.88 15.26
CA ARG A 148 -11.77 -12.56 14.58
C ARG A 148 -12.13 -13.99 14.33
N ARG A 149 -11.94 -14.43 13.10
CA ARG A 149 -11.89 -15.85 12.76
C ARG A 149 -10.50 -16.14 12.25
N VAL A 150 -9.91 -17.23 12.75
CA VAL A 150 -8.73 -17.81 12.12
C VAL A 150 -9.24 -18.67 10.97
N GLN A 151 -8.78 -18.36 9.77
CA GLN A 151 -9.11 -19.11 8.58
C GLN A 151 -8.07 -20.23 8.40
N ASN A 152 -8.51 -21.42 8.03
CA ASN A 152 -7.62 -22.56 7.80
C ASN A 152 -6.85 -22.44 6.47
N GLU A 153 -7.37 -21.65 5.52
CA GLU A 153 -6.76 -21.42 4.22
C GLU A 153 -6.43 -19.94 4.03
N ARG A 154 -5.28 -19.68 3.42
CA ARG A 154 -4.87 -18.33 3.01
C ARG A 154 -5.86 -17.78 1.99
N PRO A 155 -6.11 -16.45 2.01
CA PRO A 155 -6.83 -15.79 0.93
C PRO A 155 -6.16 -16.16 -0.40
N GLN A 156 -6.95 -16.60 -1.37
CA GLN A 156 -6.39 -16.84 -2.70
C GLN A 156 -5.85 -15.52 -3.25
N PRO A 157 -4.58 -15.48 -3.70
CA PRO A 157 -4.02 -14.26 -4.24
C PRO A 157 -4.82 -13.86 -5.48
N GLN A 158 -5.22 -12.59 -5.59
CA GLN A 158 -6.02 -12.07 -6.70
C GLN A 158 -5.21 -11.90 -8.00
N THR A 159 -4.34 -12.86 -8.33
CA THR A 159 -3.44 -12.83 -9.51
C THR A 159 -4.21 -12.64 -10.81
N LEU A 160 -5.37 -13.28 -10.95
CA LEU A 160 -6.22 -13.15 -12.15
C LEU A 160 -6.78 -11.72 -12.32
N GLN A 161 -7.22 -11.10 -11.21
CA GLN A 161 -7.71 -9.72 -11.23
C GLN A 161 -6.55 -8.75 -11.51
N LEU A 162 -5.40 -8.99 -10.89
CA LEU A 162 -4.19 -8.22 -11.11
C LEU A 162 -3.75 -8.28 -12.58
N ASP A 163 -3.69 -9.47 -13.18
CA ASP A 163 -3.30 -9.67 -14.58
C ASP A 163 -4.31 -9.04 -15.56
N PHE A 164 -5.60 -9.06 -15.21
CA PHE A 164 -6.63 -8.37 -15.98
C PHE A 164 -6.46 -6.85 -15.92
N LEU A 165 -6.29 -6.29 -14.73
CA LEU A 165 -6.11 -4.84 -14.53
C LEU A 165 -4.83 -4.33 -15.20
N MET A 166 -3.74 -5.10 -15.17
CA MET A 166 -2.51 -4.75 -15.89
C MET A 166 -2.67 -4.64 -17.40
N LYS A 167 -3.59 -5.42 -17.98
CA LYS A 167 -3.84 -5.37 -19.42
C LYS A 167 -4.78 -4.23 -19.80
N ILE A 168 -5.74 -3.90 -18.94
CA ILE A 168 -6.78 -2.92 -19.25
C ILE A 168 -6.35 -1.51 -18.88
N LEU A 169 -5.75 -1.29 -17.70
CA LEU A 169 -5.43 0.06 -17.23
C LEU A 169 -4.51 0.86 -18.18
N PRO A 170 -3.47 0.28 -18.81
CA PRO A 170 -2.68 1.00 -19.80
C PRO A 170 -3.47 1.42 -21.05
N ASN A 171 -4.57 0.75 -21.36
CA ASN A 171 -5.42 1.05 -22.53
C ASN A 171 -6.43 2.17 -22.24
N TYR A 172 -6.80 2.40 -20.98
CA TYR A 172 -7.83 3.37 -20.60
C TYR A 172 -7.29 4.61 -19.86
N HIS A 173 -6.10 4.53 -19.25
CA HIS A 173 -5.56 5.60 -18.41
C HIS A 173 -4.14 5.98 -18.79
N HIS A 174 -3.82 7.27 -18.62
CA HIS A 174 -2.45 7.74 -18.68
C HIS A 174 -1.69 7.26 -17.43
N LEU A 175 -0.58 6.56 -17.65
CA LEU A 175 0.27 6.04 -16.58
C LEU A 175 1.44 6.98 -16.31
N LYS A 176 1.86 7.09 -15.03
CA LYS A 176 3.10 7.75 -14.66
C LYS A 176 4.26 7.00 -15.31
N LYS A 177 5.14 7.75 -15.97
CA LYS A 177 6.33 7.18 -16.60
C LYS A 177 7.18 6.53 -15.50
N THR A 178 7.40 5.22 -15.63
CA THR A 178 8.49 4.55 -14.92
C THR A 178 9.78 5.31 -15.25
N GLY A 179 10.56 5.71 -14.26
CA GLY A 179 11.85 6.35 -14.50
C GLY A 179 12.72 5.43 -15.35
N ARG A 180 12.78 5.68 -16.66
CA ARG A 180 13.70 4.98 -17.56
C ARG A 180 15.11 5.44 -17.19
N GLY A 181 15.91 4.53 -16.65
CA GLY A 181 17.35 4.57 -16.90
C GLY A 181 17.54 4.59 -18.41
N GLY A 182 18.16 5.65 -18.92
CA GLY A 182 18.46 5.80 -20.33
C GLY A 182 19.48 4.75 -20.77
N GLY A 183 19.02 3.76 -21.53
CA GLY A 183 19.87 2.85 -22.28
C GLY A 183 19.72 3.15 -23.77
N THR A 184 20.50 4.08 -24.30
CA THR A 184 20.75 4.19 -25.74
C THR A 184 21.58 2.99 -26.17
N PRO A 185 21.13 2.14 -27.11
CA PRO A 185 22.00 1.12 -27.69
C PRO A 185 22.98 1.82 -28.64
N VAL A 186 24.25 1.81 -28.27
CA VAL A 186 25.34 2.21 -29.16
C VAL A 186 25.46 1.14 -30.24
N ARG A 187 25.06 1.47 -31.48
CA ARG A 187 25.33 0.61 -32.64
C ARG A 187 26.81 0.73 -33.00
N ASN A 188 27.52 -0.39 -32.96
CA ASN A 188 28.80 -0.58 -33.63
C ASN A 188 28.57 -0.92 -35.11
#